data_AF-A0A2R6R549-F1
#
_entry.id   AF-A0A2R6R549-F1
#
_cell.length_a   1.000
_cell.length_b   1.000
_cell.length_c   1.000
_cell.angle_alpha   90.00
_cell.angle_beta   90.00
_cell.angle_gamma   90.00
#
_symmetry.space_group_name_H-M   'P 1'
#
loop_
_entity.id
_entity.type
_entity.pdbx_description
1 polymer ?
#
loop_
_entity_poly.entity_id
_entity_poly.type
_entity_poly.pdbx_seq_one_letter_code
_entity_poly.pdbx_strand_id
1 'polypeptide(L)'
;MAEATYKQTIDEEEEDYMGDLSLFLPPETTAPPKSSKKDSANKTQNSESSNKKPKTLNWQEQRKLNRAQKQEEEDQKTLASLESAIPQSNIGFKLLKQMGYTPGSALGKEGLGRAEPVGLEIRRTRAGIGREDPRKEKRRREEERVERERKSEEELMAEFGWRQKEQWRGRRVVVSYRKAKAVLEQLENREVVVEAEKDEEDGEDEEEEEEEITEEDLQDILTKLREEYQYCLFCGCRYESMEGLLSNCPGRDEDDH
;
A
#
# COMPACT_ATOMS: atom_id res chain seq x y z
N MET A 1 -42.46 4.79 69.54
CA MET A 1 -42.38 3.32 69.65
C MET A 1 -41.90 2.77 68.31
N ALA A 2 -40.74 2.07 68.34
CA ALA A 2 -40.10 1.17 67.35
C ALA A 2 -39.96 1.65 65.89
N GLU A 3 -38.76 1.83 65.30
CA GLU A 3 -37.72 0.81 64.93
C GLU A 3 -38.27 -0.24 63.94
N ALA A 4 -37.63 -0.63 62.82
CA ALA A 4 -36.26 -0.51 62.37
C ALA A 4 -36.17 -0.62 60.82
N THR A 5 -35.12 -0.02 60.28
CA THR A 5 -34.55 -0.23 58.95
C THR A 5 -34.03 -1.67 58.78
N TYR A 6 -34.32 -2.32 57.66
CA TYR A 6 -33.64 -3.55 57.26
C TYR A 6 -33.01 -3.39 55.87
N LYS A 7 -31.70 -3.10 55.89
CA LYS A 7 -30.79 -3.39 54.78
C LYS A 7 -30.44 -4.88 54.89
N GLN A 8 -30.69 -5.64 53.84
CA GLN A 8 -30.18 -7.00 53.71
C GLN A 8 -29.30 -7.05 52.46
N THR A 9 -28.01 -7.03 52.71
CA THR A 9 -26.96 -7.51 51.80
C THR A 9 -27.14 -9.02 51.67
N ILE A 10 -27.50 -9.48 50.49
CA ILE A 10 -27.36 -10.88 50.11
C ILE A 10 -26.17 -10.92 49.16
N ASP A 11 -25.01 -11.23 49.75
CA ASP A 11 -23.89 -11.81 49.03
C ASP A 11 -24.34 -13.22 48.62
N GLU A 12 -24.81 -13.37 47.39
CA GLU A 12 -24.89 -14.66 46.72
C GLU A 12 -23.66 -14.75 45.82
N GLU A 13 -22.62 -15.36 46.38
CA GLU A 13 -21.57 -16.02 45.63
C GLU A 13 -22.28 -16.94 44.62
N GLU A 14 -22.36 -16.53 43.35
CA GLU A 14 -22.71 -17.43 42.25
C GLU A 14 -21.58 -18.46 42.11
N GLU A 15 -21.66 -19.46 42.98
CA GLU A 15 -20.85 -20.67 42.99
C GLU A 15 -20.82 -21.24 41.57
N ASP A 16 -19.60 -21.42 41.08
CA ASP A 16 -19.21 -21.95 39.77
C ASP A 16 -19.85 -23.33 39.53
N TYR A 17 -21.11 -23.31 39.09
CA TYR A 17 -22.01 -24.46 38.95
C TYR A 17 -21.57 -25.46 37.86
N MET A 18 -20.39 -25.30 37.24
CA MET A 18 -19.81 -26.32 36.35
C MET A 18 -18.31 -26.55 36.54
N GLY A 19 -17.76 -26.21 37.71
CA GLY A 19 -16.32 -26.34 37.99
C GLY A 19 -15.86 -27.69 38.59
N ASP A 20 -16.74 -28.47 39.21
CA ASP A 20 -16.29 -29.59 40.05
C ASP A 20 -16.16 -30.94 39.31
N LEU A 21 -15.07 -31.07 38.55
CA LEU A 21 -14.65 -32.33 37.91
C LEU A 21 -14.04 -33.34 38.89
N SER A 22 -13.91 -33.02 40.18
CA SER A 22 -13.33 -33.93 41.18
C SER A 22 -14.22 -35.16 41.45
N LEU A 23 -15.50 -35.09 41.12
CA LEU A 23 -16.47 -36.21 41.20
C LEU A 23 -16.22 -37.33 40.16
N PHE A 24 -15.42 -37.06 39.12
CA PHE A 24 -15.17 -38.02 38.04
C PHE A 24 -13.78 -38.66 38.08
N LEU A 25 -12.91 -38.27 39.02
CA LEU A 25 -11.64 -38.94 39.24
C LEU A 25 -11.74 -39.89 40.44
N PRO A 26 -11.33 -41.17 40.31
CA PRO A 26 -11.30 -42.09 41.45
C PRO A 26 -10.23 -41.67 42.47
N PRO A 27 -10.47 -41.86 43.79
CA PRO A 27 -9.53 -41.43 44.82
C PRO A 27 -8.25 -42.29 44.80
N GLU A 28 -7.10 -41.63 44.59
CA GLU A 28 -5.78 -42.25 44.73
C GLU A 28 -5.52 -42.63 46.19
N THR A 29 -5.42 -43.93 46.45
CA THR A 29 -5.03 -44.47 47.75
C THR A 29 -3.51 -44.43 47.95
N THR A 30 -3.11 -43.83 49.08
CA THR A 30 -1.97 -44.19 49.96
C THR A 30 -0.52 -43.84 49.57
N ALA A 31 -0.07 -42.65 50.04
CA ALA A 31 1.07 -42.36 50.94
C ALA A 31 2.57 -42.69 50.58
N PRO A 32 3.55 -41.93 51.16
CA PRO A 32 4.83 -41.55 50.54
C PRO A 32 6.09 -42.20 51.15
N PRO A 33 7.32 -41.83 50.69
CA PRO A 33 8.31 -41.38 51.68
C PRO A 33 9.22 -40.19 51.30
N LYS A 34 9.27 -39.24 52.25
CA LYS A 34 10.44 -38.58 52.88
C LYS A 34 11.51 -37.85 52.03
N SER A 35 11.42 -36.52 52.13
CA SER A 35 12.47 -35.52 52.42
C SER A 35 13.96 -35.89 52.26
N SER A 36 14.68 -35.06 51.50
CA SER A 36 15.98 -34.51 51.93
C SER A 36 16.22 -33.15 51.28
N LYS A 37 16.50 -32.16 52.13
CA LYS A 37 16.91 -30.80 51.75
C LYS A 37 18.29 -30.85 51.08
N LYS A 38 18.48 -30.04 50.04
CA LYS A 38 19.77 -29.36 49.83
C LYS A 38 19.57 -28.02 49.14
N ASP A 39 20.05 -27.00 49.84
CA ASP A 39 20.16 -25.62 49.44
C ASP A 39 20.94 -25.47 48.13
N SER A 40 20.52 -24.53 47.28
CA SER A 40 21.42 -23.69 46.51
C SER A 40 20.69 -22.44 46.05
N ALA A 41 21.03 -21.33 46.69
CA ALA A 41 20.89 -20.00 46.14
C ALA A 41 21.71 -19.91 44.84
N ASN A 42 21.14 -19.39 43.76
CA ASN A 42 21.46 -18.04 43.31
C ASN A 42 20.91 -17.74 41.91
N LYS A 43 20.61 -16.45 41.75
CA LYS A 43 20.74 -15.65 40.54
C LYS A 43 19.56 -15.65 39.56
N THR A 44 18.67 -14.72 39.86
CA THR A 44 18.00 -13.83 38.90
C THR A 44 18.90 -13.55 37.69
N GLN A 45 18.52 -14.11 36.55
CA GLN A 45 18.89 -13.62 35.23
C GLN A 45 17.57 -13.39 34.49
N ASN A 46 17.14 -12.13 34.55
CA ASN A 46 16.20 -11.54 33.62
C ASN A 46 16.73 -11.82 32.21
N SER A 47 16.06 -12.72 31.48
CA SER A 47 16.28 -12.92 30.06
C SER A 47 14.98 -12.54 29.35
N GLU A 48 14.96 -11.30 28.90
CA GLU A 48 14.02 -10.81 27.91
C GLU A 48 14.20 -11.63 26.64
N SER A 49 13.37 -12.65 26.49
CA SER A 49 13.09 -13.26 25.18
C SER A 49 11.70 -13.87 25.24
N SER A 50 10.70 -12.97 25.29
CA SER A 50 9.31 -13.36 25.07
C SER A 50 9.11 -13.68 23.58
N ASN A 51 9.66 -14.82 23.15
CA ASN A 51 9.12 -15.56 22.01
C ASN A 51 7.70 -15.96 22.39
N LYS A 52 6.76 -15.04 22.15
CA LYS A 52 5.32 -15.30 22.27
C LYS A 52 5.01 -16.41 21.28
N LYS A 53 5.00 -17.65 21.77
CA LYS A 53 4.44 -18.79 21.05
C LYS A 53 3.06 -18.35 20.54
N PRO A 54 2.73 -18.60 19.26
CA PRO A 54 1.43 -18.23 18.73
C PRO A 54 0.37 -18.83 19.66
N LYS A 55 -0.58 -18.01 20.11
CA LYS A 55 -1.70 -18.43 20.94
C LYS A 55 -2.29 -19.67 20.27
N THR A 56 -2.16 -20.84 20.89
CA THR A 56 -2.83 -22.05 20.44
C THR A 56 -4.31 -21.70 20.41
N LEU A 57 -4.91 -21.73 19.21
CA LEU A 57 -6.33 -21.41 19.04
C LEU A 57 -7.14 -22.23 20.06
N ASN A 58 -8.16 -21.60 20.63
CA ASN A 58 -9.02 -22.28 21.59
C ASN A 58 -9.58 -23.55 20.90
N TRP A 59 -9.61 -24.69 21.59
CA TRP A 59 -10.11 -25.96 21.03
C TRP A 59 -11.47 -25.81 20.33
N GLN A 60 -12.31 -24.91 20.87
CA GLN A 60 -13.60 -24.54 20.26
C GLN A 60 -13.45 -23.85 18.89
N GLU A 61 -12.50 -22.93 18.74
CA GLU A 61 -12.20 -22.25 17.47
C GLU A 61 -11.63 -23.23 16.45
N GLN A 62 -10.72 -24.10 16.87
CA GLN A 62 -10.12 -25.10 16.00
C GLN A 62 -11.16 -26.10 15.47
N ARG A 63 -12.13 -26.50 16.31
CA ARG A 63 -13.26 -27.35 15.90
C ARG A 63 -14.18 -26.64 14.90
N LYS A 64 -14.41 -25.34 15.07
CA LYS A 64 -15.18 -24.52 14.11
C LYS A 64 -14.46 -24.43 12.76
N LEU A 65 -13.15 -24.17 12.76
CA LEU A 65 -12.33 -24.12 11.54
C LEU A 65 -12.33 -25.45 10.81
N ASN A 66 -12.09 -26.56 11.51
CA ASN A 66 -12.11 -27.90 10.91
C ASN A 66 -13.47 -28.23 10.29
N ARG A 67 -14.58 -27.81 10.94
CA ARG A 67 -15.93 -27.98 10.37
C ARG A 67 -16.11 -27.15 9.10
N ALA A 68 -15.66 -25.89 9.10
CA ALA A 68 -15.73 -25.03 7.92
C ALA A 68 -14.87 -25.54 6.76
N GLN A 69 -13.64 -25.99 7.04
CA GLN A 69 -12.76 -26.60 6.03
C GLN A 69 -13.37 -27.85 5.42
N LYS A 70 -13.93 -28.73 6.24
CA LYS A 70 -14.61 -29.93 5.75
C LYS A 70 -15.79 -29.58 4.83
N GLN A 71 -16.54 -28.53 5.16
CA GLN A 71 -17.64 -28.05 4.32
C GLN A 71 -17.15 -27.50 2.98
N GLU A 72 -16.08 -26.71 2.97
CA GLU A 72 -15.47 -26.19 1.73
C GLU A 72 -14.91 -27.32 0.86
N GLU A 73 -14.26 -28.31 1.46
CA GLU A 73 -13.76 -29.50 0.75
C GLU A 73 -14.90 -30.33 0.15
N GLU A 74 -16.00 -30.50 0.88
CA GLU A 74 -17.21 -31.14 0.36
C GLU A 74 -17.78 -30.36 -0.83
N ASP A 75 -17.88 -29.03 -0.73
CA ASP A 75 -18.36 -28.18 -1.84
C ASP A 75 -17.47 -28.31 -3.07
N GLN A 76 -16.15 -28.23 -2.89
CA GLN A 76 -15.18 -28.40 -3.96
C GLN A 76 -15.31 -29.78 -4.61
N LYS A 77 -15.46 -30.85 -3.82
CA LYS A 77 -15.70 -32.20 -4.33
C LYS A 77 -17.00 -32.29 -5.12
N THR A 78 -18.07 -31.66 -4.65
CA THR A 78 -19.35 -31.67 -5.37
C THR A 78 -19.26 -30.90 -6.69
N LEU A 79 -18.62 -29.74 -6.71
CA LEU A 79 -18.41 -28.96 -7.94
C LEU A 79 -17.52 -29.71 -8.93
N ALA A 80 -16.38 -30.25 -8.48
CA ALA A 80 -15.50 -31.06 -9.32
C ALA A 80 -16.21 -32.32 -9.87
N SER A 81 -17.05 -32.96 -9.07
CA SER A 81 -17.84 -34.11 -9.52
C SER A 81 -18.91 -33.73 -10.55
N LEU A 82 -19.45 -32.52 -10.49
CA LEU A 82 -20.41 -32.00 -11.48
C LEU A 82 -19.72 -31.61 -12.79
N GLU A 83 -18.50 -31.09 -12.70
CA GLU A 83 -17.67 -30.77 -13.87
C GLU A 83 -17.16 -32.02 -14.59
N SER A 84 -16.90 -33.10 -13.85
CA SER A 84 -16.40 -34.35 -14.43
C SER A 84 -17.49 -35.11 -15.20
N ALA A 85 -17.21 -35.46 -16.47
CA ALA A 85 -18.10 -36.31 -17.25
C ALA A 85 -18.22 -37.73 -16.66
N ILE A 86 -19.40 -38.33 -16.77
CA ILE A 86 -19.66 -39.70 -16.31
C ILE A 86 -18.72 -40.68 -17.06
N PRO A 87 -17.98 -41.56 -16.35
CA PRO A 87 -17.04 -42.46 -17.00
C PRO A 87 -17.74 -43.48 -17.89
N GLN A 88 -17.08 -43.90 -18.97
CA GLN A 88 -17.64 -44.86 -19.94
C GLN A 88 -17.91 -46.26 -19.36
N SER A 89 -17.27 -46.58 -18.22
CA SER A 89 -17.49 -47.81 -17.48
C SER A 89 -18.86 -47.83 -16.77
N ASN A 90 -19.45 -46.66 -16.50
CA ASN A 90 -20.74 -46.55 -15.83
C ASN A 90 -21.85 -47.19 -16.68
N ILE A 91 -22.69 -47.99 -16.05
CA ILE A 91 -23.83 -48.68 -16.67
C ILE A 91 -24.76 -47.68 -17.36
N GLY A 92 -24.99 -46.51 -16.75
CA GLY A 92 -25.82 -45.45 -17.33
C GLY A 92 -25.26 -44.91 -18.65
N PHE A 93 -23.93 -44.71 -18.72
CA PHE A 93 -23.29 -44.28 -19.96
C PHE A 93 -23.39 -45.34 -21.06
N LYS A 94 -23.22 -46.62 -20.71
CA LYS A 94 -23.38 -47.74 -21.66
C LYS A 94 -24.81 -47.81 -22.20
N LEU A 95 -25.81 -47.63 -21.34
CA LEU A 95 -27.21 -47.61 -21.73
C LEU A 95 -27.52 -46.42 -22.65
N LEU A 96 -27.07 -45.21 -22.28
CA LEU A 96 -27.21 -44.01 -23.11
C LEU A 96 -26.59 -44.22 -24.50
N LYS A 97 -25.39 -44.79 -24.56
CA LYS A 97 -24.71 -45.10 -25.82
C LYS A 97 -25.50 -46.09 -26.68
N GLN A 98 -26.11 -47.12 -26.07
CA GLN A 98 -26.98 -48.07 -26.78
C GLN A 98 -28.27 -47.41 -27.32
N MET A 99 -28.77 -46.37 -26.65
CA MET A 99 -29.92 -45.57 -27.09
C MET A 99 -29.56 -44.50 -28.13
N GLY A 100 -28.31 -44.48 -28.62
CA GLY A 100 -27.87 -43.56 -29.68
C GLY A 100 -27.26 -42.25 -29.18
N TYR A 101 -26.96 -42.12 -27.88
CA TYR A 101 -26.22 -40.96 -27.37
C TYR A 101 -24.75 -41.00 -27.82
N THR A 102 -24.29 -39.90 -28.42
CA THR A 102 -22.87 -39.67 -28.70
C THR A 102 -22.27 -38.67 -27.70
N PRO A 103 -21.05 -38.91 -27.19
CA PRO A 103 -20.43 -38.01 -26.22
C PRO A 103 -20.26 -36.60 -26.82
N GLY A 104 -20.83 -35.60 -26.16
CA GLY A 104 -20.82 -34.21 -26.63
C GLY A 104 -22.02 -33.81 -27.49
N SER A 105 -22.90 -34.75 -27.86
CA SER A 105 -24.17 -34.42 -28.53
C SER A 105 -25.26 -34.05 -27.53
N ALA A 106 -26.07 -33.06 -27.87
CA ALA A 106 -27.26 -32.74 -27.11
C ALA A 106 -28.38 -33.78 -27.36
N LEU A 107 -29.15 -34.07 -26.32
CA LEU A 107 -30.28 -35.00 -26.39
C LEU A 107 -31.50 -34.36 -27.07
N GLY A 108 -32.28 -35.15 -27.82
CA GLY A 108 -33.54 -34.73 -28.45
C GLY A 108 -33.61 -35.04 -29.95
N LYS A 109 -34.80 -34.98 -30.54
CA LYS A 109 -35.09 -35.36 -31.94
C LYS A 109 -34.22 -34.61 -32.98
N GLU A 110 -33.89 -33.36 -32.68
CA GLU A 110 -33.05 -32.48 -33.51
C GLU A 110 -31.74 -32.08 -32.80
N GLY A 111 -31.40 -32.69 -31.66
CA GLY A 111 -30.25 -32.29 -30.86
C GLY A 111 -30.37 -30.89 -30.25
N LEU A 112 -31.60 -30.38 -30.04
CA LEU A 112 -31.88 -29.06 -29.46
C LEU A 112 -31.77 -29.01 -27.93
N GLY A 113 -31.44 -30.12 -27.27
CA GLY A 113 -31.23 -30.16 -25.82
C GLY A 113 -29.98 -29.41 -25.37
N ARG A 114 -29.81 -29.25 -24.06
CA ARG A 114 -28.55 -28.76 -23.50
C ARG A 114 -27.52 -29.90 -23.49
N ALA A 115 -26.33 -29.65 -24.03
CA ALA A 115 -25.21 -30.59 -23.98
C ALA A 115 -24.45 -30.51 -22.64
N GLU A 116 -24.48 -29.35 -21.99
CA GLU A 116 -23.80 -29.10 -20.73
C GLU A 116 -24.76 -29.17 -19.54
N PRO A 117 -24.29 -29.69 -18.39
CA PRO A 117 -25.07 -29.71 -17.16
C PRO A 117 -25.36 -28.29 -16.66
N VAL A 118 -26.47 -28.12 -15.94
CA VAL A 118 -26.81 -26.83 -15.35
C VAL A 118 -25.84 -26.51 -14.22
N GLY A 119 -25.22 -25.32 -14.28
CA GLY A 119 -24.32 -24.84 -13.22
C GLY A 119 -25.04 -24.72 -11.88
N LEU A 120 -24.36 -25.13 -10.81
CA LEU A 120 -24.86 -25.03 -9.43
C LEU A 120 -24.03 -24.02 -8.65
N GLU A 121 -24.70 -23.09 -7.97
CA GLU A 121 -24.08 -22.18 -7.02
C GLU A 121 -24.39 -22.66 -5.60
N ILE A 122 -23.40 -23.22 -4.91
CA ILE A 122 -23.58 -23.74 -3.55
C ILE A 122 -23.48 -22.59 -2.55
N ARG A 123 -24.63 -22.17 -2.01
CA ARG A 123 -24.70 -21.14 -0.96
C ARG A 123 -24.91 -21.78 0.40
N ARG A 124 -23.88 -21.74 1.26
CA ARG A 124 -23.98 -22.23 2.66
C ARG A 124 -24.41 -21.16 3.66
N THR A 125 -24.58 -19.91 3.22
CA THR A 125 -25.05 -18.83 4.10
C THR A 125 -26.56 -18.89 4.33
N ARG A 126 -26.99 -18.54 5.54
CA ARG A 126 -28.40 -18.32 5.88
C ARG A 126 -28.91 -16.90 5.51
N ALA A 127 -28.14 -16.16 4.71
CA ALA A 127 -28.53 -14.84 4.24
C ALA A 127 -29.65 -14.97 3.18
N GLY A 128 -30.50 -13.95 3.07
CA GLY A 128 -31.54 -13.91 2.05
C GLY A 128 -30.95 -13.98 0.64
N ILE A 129 -31.69 -14.62 -0.27
CA ILE A 129 -31.38 -14.64 -1.71
C ILE A 129 -31.25 -13.17 -2.18
N GLY A 130 -30.17 -12.85 -2.89
CA GLY A 130 -29.84 -11.50 -3.35
C GLY A 130 -28.85 -10.71 -2.49
N ARG A 131 -28.53 -11.14 -1.26
CA ARG A 131 -27.36 -10.60 -0.53
C ARG A 131 -26.09 -11.31 -0.98
N GLU A 132 -25.02 -10.56 -1.20
CA GLU A 132 -23.71 -11.12 -1.52
C GLU A 132 -23.12 -11.80 -0.27
N ASP A 133 -22.35 -12.88 -0.48
CA ASP A 133 -21.72 -13.59 0.63
C ASP A 133 -20.78 -12.64 1.39
N PRO A 134 -20.81 -12.63 2.73
CA PRO A 134 -20.03 -11.69 3.54
C PRO A 134 -18.52 -11.82 3.30
N ARG A 135 -18.06 -12.99 2.86
CA ARG A 135 -16.66 -13.24 2.47
C ARG A 135 -16.29 -12.52 1.16
N LYS A 136 -17.20 -12.50 0.19
CA LYS A 136 -17.00 -11.85 -1.11
C LYS A 136 -17.07 -10.34 -0.98
N GLU A 137 -18.02 -9.83 -0.19
CA GLU A 137 -18.11 -8.41 0.18
C GLU A 137 -16.83 -7.93 0.88
N LYS A 138 -16.34 -8.70 1.87
CA LYS A 138 -15.11 -8.35 2.59
C LYS A 138 -13.90 -8.28 1.67
N ARG A 139 -13.75 -9.25 0.75
CA ARG A 139 -12.67 -9.26 -0.25
C ARG A 139 -12.72 -8.01 -1.13
N ARG A 140 -13.90 -7.69 -1.70
CA ARG A 140 -14.07 -6.49 -2.55
C ARG A 140 -13.67 -5.22 -1.80
N ARG A 141 -14.12 -5.06 -0.56
CA ARG A 141 -13.81 -3.90 0.29
C ARG A 141 -12.31 -3.80 0.63
N GLU A 142 -11.63 -4.92 0.79
CA GLU A 142 -10.19 -4.97 1.04
C GLU A 142 -9.39 -4.59 -0.21
N GLU A 143 -9.78 -5.11 -1.38
CA GLU A 143 -9.19 -4.73 -2.68
C GLU A 143 -9.34 -3.23 -2.96
N GLU A 144 -10.53 -2.65 -2.74
CA GLU A 144 -10.76 -1.20 -2.87
C GLU A 144 -9.90 -0.37 -1.90
N ARG A 145 -9.65 -0.89 -0.70
CA ARG A 145 -8.80 -0.21 0.28
C ARG A 145 -7.35 -0.20 -0.15
N VAL A 146 -6.82 -1.35 -0.59
CA VAL A 146 -5.46 -1.47 -1.10
C VAL A 146 -5.26 -0.59 -2.33
N GLU A 147 -6.26 -0.53 -3.23
CA GLU A 147 -6.18 0.33 -4.40
C GLU A 147 -6.15 1.83 -4.01
N ARG A 148 -6.94 2.23 -3.02
CA ARG A 148 -6.94 3.61 -2.51
C ARG A 148 -5.60 3.96 -1.85
N GLU A 149 -5.03 3.02 -1.08
CA GLU A 149 -3.71 3.19 -0.46
C GLU A 149 -2.62 3.33 -1.53
N ARG A 150 -2.63 2.49 -2.58
CA ARG A 150 -1.72 2.60 -3.74
C ARG A 150 -1.84 3.96 -4.45
N LYS A 151 -3.07 4.39 -4.74
CA LYS A 151 -3.32 5.68 -5.40
C LYS A 151 -2.81 6.85 -4.55
N SER A 152 -3.06 6.82 -3.25
CA SER A 152 -2.56 7.84 -2.32
C SER A 152 -1.04 7.89 -2.26
N GLU A 153 -0.36 6.75 -2.31
CA GLU A 153 1.10 6.68 -2.33
C GLU A 153 1.67 7.24 -3.64
N GLU A 154 1.06 6.91 -4.78
CA GLU A 154 1.44 7.43 -6.10
C GLU A 154 1.24 8.94 -6.20
N GLU A 155 0.13 9.46 -5.69
CA GLU A 155 -0.15 10.90 -5.62
C GLU A 155 0.90 11.63 -4.75
N LEU A 156 1.23 11.08 -3.58
CA LEU A 156 2.25 11.67 -2.70
C LEU A 156 3.63 11.69 -3.36
N MET A 157 4.01 10.62 -4.06
CA MET A 157 5.29 10.54 -4.77
C MET A 157 5.35 11.53 -5.94
N ALA A 158 4.25 11.68 -6.70
CA ALA A 158 4.16 12.65 -7.79
C ALA A 158 4.27 14.09 -7.26
N GLU A 159 3.58 14.41 -6.17
CA GLU A 159 3.64 15.73 -5.53
C GLU A 159 5.05 16.07 -5.04
N PHE A 160 5.73 15.11 -4.39
CA PHE A 160 7.12 15.29 -3.96
C PHE A 160 8.06 15.55 -5.14
N GLY A 161 7.89 14.81 -6.24
CA GLY A 161 8.67 15.00 -7.46
C GLY A 161 8.45 16.38 -8.09
N TRP A 162 7.21 16.87 -8.10
CA TRP A 162 6.88 18.22 -8.56
C TRP A 162 7.55 19.29 -7.70
N ARG A 163 7.45 19.19 -6.36
CA ARG A 163 8.08 20.15 -5.44
C ARG A 163 9.58 20.23 -5.60
N GLN A 164 10.26 19.08 -5.76
CA GLN A 164 11.69 19.07 -6.02
C GLN A 164 12.00 19.80 -7.34
N LYS A 165 11.32 19.43 -8.44
CA LYS A 165 11.53 20.07 -9.74
C LYS A 165 11.35 21.59 -9.68
N GLU A 166 10.32 22.07 -8.98
CA GLU A 166 10.08 23.50 -8.81
C GLU A 166 11.23 24.20 -8.07
N GLN A 167 11.74 23.60 -7.00
CA GLN A 167 12.90 24.13 -6.29
C GLN A 167 14.17 24.17 -7.17
N TRP A 168 14.40 23.14 -7.99
CA TRP A 168 15.53 23.13 -8.93
C TRP A 168 15.37 24.20 -10.02
N ARG A 169 14.15 24.40 -10.54
CA ARG A 169 13.83 25.48 -11.50
C ARG A 169 14.11 26.84 -10.88
N GLY A 170 13.55 27.13 -9.71
CA GLY A 170 13.77 28.41 -9.00
C GLY A 170 15.25 28.69 -8.72
N ARG A 171 15.99 27.69 -8.22
CA ARG A 171 17.45 27.83 -8.03
C ARG A 171 18.20 28.12 -9.33
N ARG A 172 17.80 27.48 -10.43
CA ARG A 172 18.42 27.70 -11.74
C ARG A 172 18.16 29.12 -12.24
N VAL A 173 16.92 29.62 -12.10
CA VAL A 173 16.54 31.01 -12.44
C VAL A 173 17.42 32.01 -11.68
N VAL A 174 17.56 31.85 -10.37
CA VAL A 174 18.40 32.72 -9.52
C VAL A 174 19.86 32.72 -9.98
N VAL A 175 20.44 31.55 -10.24
CA VAL A 175 21.84 31.43 -10.69
C VAL A 175 22.03 32.07 -12.07
N SER A 176 21.11 31.83 -13.01
CA SER A 176 21.17 32.42 -14.34
C SER A 176 20.98 33.95 -14.29
N TYR A 177 20.11 34.46 -13.42
CA TYR A 177 19.91 35.90 -13.21
C TYR A 177 21.18 36.57 -12.70
N ARG A 178 21.80 36.02 -11.66
CA ARG A 178 23.06 36.54 -11.10
C ARG A 178 24.16 36.59 -12.15
N LYS A 179 24.29 35.54 -12.98
CA LYS A 179 25.25 35.52 -14.10
C LYS A 179 24.92 36.59 -15.15
N ALA A 180 23.65 36.73 -15.53
CA ALA A 180 23.20 37.71 -16.50
C ALA A 180 23.48 39.14 -16.01
N LYS A 181 23.15 39.43 -14.74
CA LYS A 181 23.39 40.72 -14.08
C LYS A 181 24.89 41.04 -14.05
N ALA A 182 25.74 40.08 -13.66
CA ALA A 182 27.19 40.28 -13.65
C ALA A 182 27.77 40.56 -15.05
N VAL A 183 27.28 39.88 -16.08
CA VAL A 183 27.71 40.15 -17.47
C VAL A 183 27.22 41.52 -17.95
N LEU A 184 25.97 41.87 -17.64
CA LEU A 184 25.41 43.17 -17.99
C LEU A 184 26.25 44.29 -17.37
N GLU A 185 26.55 44.19 -16.08
CA GLU A 185 27.40 45.14 -15.37
C GLU A 185 28.81 45.21 -15.97
N GLN A 186 29.41 44.08 -16.36
CA GLN A 186 30.70 44.07 -17.06
C GLN A 186 30.65 44.76 -18.43
N LEU A 187 29.56 44.62 -19.17
CA LEU A 187 29.40 45.22 -20.49
C LEU A 187 29.07 46.72 -20.40
N GLU A 188 28.29 47.13 -19.39
CA GLU A 188 27.99 48.51 -19.05
C GLU A 188 29.26 49.24 -18.56
N ASN A 189 30.00 48.64 -17.63
CA ASN A 189 31.20 49.23 -17.05
C ASN A 189 32.39 49.27 -18.03
N ARG A 190 32.42 48.42 -19.06
CA ARG A 190 33.49 48.41 -20.07
C ARG A 190 33.46 49.60 -21.05
N GLU A 191 32.46 50.48 -20.95
CA GLU A 191 32.58 51.83 -21.52
C GLU A 191 33.59 52.71 -20.73
N VAL A 192 34.10 52.24 -19.58
CA VAL A 192 35.23 52.80 -18.83
C VAL A 192 36.28 51.70 -18.57
N VAL A 193 37.42 51.80 -19.24
CA VAL A 193 38.57 50.89 -19.08
C VAL A 193 39.14 50.98 -17.66
N VAL A 194 39.01 49.93 -16.83
CA VAL A 194 40.02 49.53 -15.81
C VAL A 194 39.99 48.00 -15.61
N GLU A 195 41.19 47.45 -15.38
CA GLU A 195 41.56 46.04 -15.35
C GLU A 195 40.90 45.23 -14.22
N ALA A 196 40.69 43.94 -14.50
CA ALA A 196 40.14 42.97 -13.56
C ALA A 196 41.20 42.51 -12.55
N GLU A 197 41.02 42.85 -11.28
CA GLU A 197 41.62 42.13 -10.16
C GLU A 197 40.66 41.00 -9.75
N LYS A 198 41.20 39.78 -9.75
CA LYS A 198 40.56 38.61 -9.16
C LYS A 198 40.79 38.70 -7.66
N ASP A 199 39.75 39.02 -6.90
CA ASP A 199 39.73 38.76 -5.47
C ASP A 199 38.62 37.75 -5.17
N GLU A 200 39.07 36.56 -4.78
CA GLU A 200 38.31 35.64 -3.95
C GLU A 200 38.21 36.29 -2.56
N GLU A 201 37.05 36.89 -2.24
CA GLU A 201 36.74 37.26 -0.87
C GLU A 201 35.30 36.84 -0.55
N ASP A 202 35.22 35.82 0.32
CA ASP A 202 34.06 35.52 1.16
C ASP A 202 33.66 36.83 1.86
N GLY A 203 32.59 37.46 1.38
CA GLY A 203 32.09 38.73 1.88
C GLY A 203 30.61 38.61 2.20
N GLU A 204 30.35 38.60 3.51
CA GLU A 204 29.10 38.85 4.24
C GLU A 204 27.89 39.27 3.39
N ASP A 205 26.81 38.48 3.52
CA ASP A 205 25.45 38.81 3.09
C ASP A 205 25.04 40.18 3.66
N GLU A 206 25.31 41.26 2.91
CA GLU A 206 24.60 42.51 3.08
C GLU A 206 23.13 42.23 2.71
N GLU A 207 22.23 42.60 3.62
CA GLU A 207 20.78 42.60 3.49
C GLU A 207 20.32 43.56 2.37
N GLU A 208 20.73 43.31 1.12
CA GLU A 208 20.03 43.86 -0.04
C GLU A 208 18.68 43.14 -0.10
N GLU A 209 17.61 43.92 0.10
CA GLU A 209 16.20 43.53 -0.02
C GLU A 209 16.04 42.30 -0.91
N GLU A 210 15.57 41.20 -0.33
CA GLU A 210 15.20 39.96 -1.00
C GLU A 210 14.08 40.25 -2.02
N GLU A 211 14.38 40.94 -3.11
CA GLU A 211 13.55 40.93 -4.29
C GLU A 211 13.56 39.46 -4.76
N GLU A 212 12.41 38.81 -4.59
CA GLU A 212 12.19 37.43 -5.00
C GLU A 212 12.47 37.35 -6.51
N ILE A 213 13.70 36.99 -6.89
CA ILE A 213 14.14 36.96 -8.29
C ILE A 213 13.20 36.05 -9.07
N THR A 214 12.36 36.67 -9.90
CA THR A 214 11.36 35.97 -10.69
C THR A 214 11.94 35.53 -12.03
N GLU A 215 11.23 34.63 -12.71
CA GLU A 215 11.55 34.26 -14.08
C GLU A 215 11.48 35.46 -15.05
N GLU A 216 10.62 36.43 -14.76
CA GLU A 216 10.45 37.64 -15.55
C GLU A 216 11.68 38.55 -15.45
N ASP A 217 12.28 38.69 -14.26
CA ASP A 217 13.49 39.49 -14.06
C ASP A 217 14.69 38.92 -14.84
N LEU A 218 14.82 37.59 -14.87
CA LEU A 218 15.81 36.90 -15.70
C LEU A 218 15.56 37.19 -17.19
N GLN A 219 14.32 37.09 -17.63
CA GLN A 219 13.98 37.39 -19.01
C GLN A 219 14.33 38.84 -19.35
N ASP A 220 14.01 39.81 -18.51
CA ASP A 220 14.28 41.23 -18.78
C ASP A 220 15.78 41.51 -18.97
N ILE A 221 16.64 40.97 -18.11
CA ILE A 221 18.10 41.11 -18.28
C ILE A 221 18.57 40.41 -19.55
N LEU A 222 18.07 39.21 -19.84
CA LEU A 222 18.40 38.52 -21.08
C LEU A 222 17.92 39.30 -22.33
N THR A 223 16.80 40.03 -22.26
CA THR A 223 16.37 40.94 -23.34
C THR A 223 17.41 42.02 -23.56
N LYS A 224 17.79 42.72 -22.48
CA LYS A 224 18.74 43.85 -22.54
C LYS A 224 20.09 43.42 -23.11
N LEU A 225 20.63 42.29 -22.62
CA LEU A 225 21.88 41.71 -23.14
C LEU A 225 21.82 41.42 -24.65
N ARG A 226 20.66 40.97 -25.16
CA ARG A 226 20.49 40.64 -26.58
C ARG A 226 20.23 41.85 -27.46
N GLU A 227 19.41 42.78 -27.01
CA GLU A 227 19.00 43.93 -27.81
C GLU A 227 20.10 45.00 -27.86
N GLU A 228 20.68 45.33 -26.71
CA GLU A 228 21.67 46.41 -26.59
C GLU A 228 23.08 45.93 -26.90
N TYR A 229 23.46 44.76 -26.39
CA TYR A 229 24.83 44.24 -26.48
C TYR A 229 25.03 43.13 -27.52
N GLN A 230 23.96 42.66 -28.17
CA GLN A 230 23.97 41.48 -29.05
C GLN A 230 24.69 40.27 -28.42
N TYR A 231 24.52 40.08 -27.11
CA TYR A 231 25.17 39.03 -26.34
C TYR A 231 24.16 37.96 -25.93
N CYS A 232 24.54 36.69 -26.04
CA CYS A 232 23.77 35.57 -25.51
C CYS A 232 24.50 34.94 -24.33
N LEU A 233 23.85 34.93 -23.15
CA LEU A 233 24.36 34.29 -21.94
C LEU A 233 24.64 32.79 -22.12
N PHE A 234 23.72 32.06 -22.77
CA PHE A 234 23.80 30.61 -22.88
C PHE A 234 24.82 30.14 -23.94
N CYS A 235 24.92 30.81 -25.09
CA CYS A 235 26.02 30.60 -26.04
C CYS A 235 27.39 31.11 -25.53
N GLY A 236 27.40 32.07 -24.60
CA GLY A 236 28.60 32.69 -24.06
C GLY A 236 29.34 33.63 -25.02
N CYS A 237 28.67 34.13 -26.07
CA CYS A 237 29.31 34.95 -27.11
C CYS A 237 28.51 36.19 -27.49
N ARG A 238 29.23 37.20 -28.01
CA ARG A 238 28.69 38.42 -28.60
C ARG A 238 28.66 38.28 -30.13
N TYR A 239 27.58 38.77 -30.75
CA TYR A 239 27.38 38.75 -32.19
C TYR A 239 27.62 40.13 -32.81
N GLU A 240 27.95 40.16 -34.10
CA GLU A 240 28.28 41.39 -34.83
C GLU A 240 27.06 42.27 -35.13
N SER A 241 25.87 41.67 -35.20
CA SER A 241 24.62 42.37 -35.44
C SER A 241 23.45 41.61 -34.82
N MET A 242 22.34 42.30 -34.59
CA MET A 242 21.10 41.69 -34.10
C MET A 242 20.58 40.60 -35.06
N GLU A 243 20.75 40.79 -36.36
CA GLU A 243 20.38 39.79 -37.37
C GLU A 243 21.27 38.54 -37.30
N GLY A 244 22.57 38.72 -37.03
CA GLY A 244 23.51 37.63 -36.80
C GLY A 244 23.28 36.86 -35.51
N LEU A 245 22.75 37.53 -34.47
CA LEU A 245 22.28 36.88 -33.25
C LEU A 245 21.07 35.98 -33.56
N LEU A 246 20.04 36.50 -34.22
CA LEU A 246 18.80 35.75 -34.50
C LEU A 246 19.03 34.55 -35.44
N SER A 247 19.99 34.63 -36.36
CA SER A 247 20.26 33.52 -37.29
C SER A 247 21.11 32.41 -36.71
N ASN A 248 21.96 32.72 -35.72
CA ASN A 248 22.96 31.78 -35.19
C ASN A 248 22.70 31.31 -33.75
N CYS A 249 21.86 32.02 -33.00
CA CYS A 249 21.49 31.65 -31.63
C CYS A 249 20.24 30.75 -31.63
N PRO A 250 20.29 29.55 -31.01
CA PRO A 250 19.19 28.57 -31.01
C PRO A 250 17.85 29.07 -30.47
N GLY A 251 17.88 29.97 -29.50
CA GLY A 251 16.67 30.52 -28.87
C GLY A 251 17.05 31.50 -27.78
N ARG A 252 16.14 31.84 -26.86
CA ARG A 252 16.38 32.85 -25.82
C ARG A 252 16.67 32.28 -24.45
N ASP A 253 16.10 31.13 -24.18
CA ASP A 253 16.16 30.49 -22.88
C ASP A 253 17.23 29.40 -22.84
N GLU A 254 17.56 28.92 -21.64
CA GLU A 254 18.54 27.85 -21.44
C GLU A 254 18.11 26.56 -22.17
N ASP A 255 16.81 26.27 -22.18
CA ASP A 255 16.25 25.05 -22.76
C ASP A 255 16.41 24.96 -24.29
N ASP A 256 16.67 26.09 -24.96
CA ASP A 256 16.88 26.13 -26.41
C ASP A 256 18.33 25.78 -26.82
N HIS A 257 19.27 25.75 -25.88
CA HIS A 257 20.72 25.65 -26.11
C HIS A 257 21.32 24.32 -25.63
#